data_AF-A0A4U6W4N1-F1
#
_entry.id   AF-A0A4U6W4N1-F1
#
_cell.length_a   1.000
_cell.length_b   1.000
_cell.length_c   1.000
_cell.angle_alpha   90.00
_cell.angle_beta   90.00
_cell.angle_gamma   90.00
#
_symmetry.space_group_name_H-M   'P 1'
#
loop_
_entity.id
_entity.type
_entity.pdbx_description
1 polymer ?
#
loop_
_entity_poly.entity_id
_entity_poly.type
_entity_poly.pdbx_seq_one_letter_code
_entity_poly.pdbx_strand_id
1 'polypeptide(L)'
;MATAAPPAATSGSGSAAAGEKLMKEEVLPPTLASNSQPPNLLDGTTRLYISYICPYVQRVWIARNFKGLQDKIQLVAIDLQDKPAWFLEKVYPPGKVPVLEHNGNVIAESLDLLSYLDANFEGPKLLPQDDPAKQAFADELIGSSDPVIVALFRAGRAAAGAGGDDIGELVAPALDKVEEALGRFSDGPFFLGQSMSAVDMVYAPFVERFKDFFAAAKQYDMTQGRPKLKEWIEELNKIDAYAATWGDRRLQIAAMMSKFGLEIPVA
;
A
#
# COMPACT_ATOMS: atom_id res chain seq x y z
N MET A 1 29.98 -57.94 32.18
CA MET A 1 29.60 -56.58 32.63
C MET A 1 29.82 -55.64 31.46
N ALA A 2 28.74 -55.31 30.74
CA ALA A 2 28.77 -54.51 29.53
C ALA A 2 28.41 -53.06 29.86
N THR A 3 29.25 -52.13 29.43
CA THR A 3 29.14 -50.67 29.64
C THR A 3 28.25 -50.05 28.57
N ALA A 4 27.12 -49.45 28.97
CA ALA A 4 26.22 -48.72 28.09
C ALA A 4 26.59 -47.23 28.03
N ALA A 5 26.67 -46.70 26.80
CA ALA A 5 26.89 -45.28 26.51
C ALA A 5 25.59 -44.46 26.68
N PRO A 6 25.66 -43.14 26.98
CA PRO A 6 24.48 -42.29 27.16
C PRO A 6 23.89 -41.82 25.82
N PRO A 7 22.58 -41.53 25.75
CA PRO A 7 21.92 -41.09 24.52
C PRO A 7 22.15 -39.59 24.22
N ALA A 8 22.16 -39.28 22.93
CA ALA A 8 22.39 -37.97 22.34
C ALA A 8 21.24 -36.98 22.60
N ALA A 9 21.60 -35.70 22.77
CA ALA A 9 20.68 -34.58 22.89
C ALA A 9 20.13 -34.18 21.51
N THR A 10 18.81 -34.23 21.34
CA THR A 10 18.11 -33.63 20.20
C THR A 10 17.67 -32.22 20.57
N SER A 11 18.24 -31.22 19.90
CA SER A 11 17.81 -29.81 19.95
C SER A 11 16.44 -29.66 19.27
N GLY A 12 15.42 -29.31 20.05
CA GLY A 12 14.10 -28.96 19.53
C GLY A 12 14.13 -27.64 18.79
N SER A 13 13.78 -27.67 17.51
CA SER A 13 13.45 -26.50 16.70
C SER A 13 12.11 -25.93 17.16
N GLY A 14 12.14 -24.82 17.90
CA GLY A 14 10.96 -24.02 18.18
C GLY A 14 10.53 -23.26 16.94
N SER A 15 9.58 -23.82 16.19
CA SER A 15 8.83 -23.10 15.16
C SER A 15 7.96 -22.04 15.85
N ALA A 16 8.27 -20.76 15.66
CA ALA A 16 7.42 -19.66 16.05
C ALA A 16 6.33 -19.49 14.99
N ALA A 17 5.24 -20.26 15.12
CA ALA A 17 3.99 -19.96 14.46
C ALA A 17 3.35 -18.76 15.19
N ALA A 18 3.63 -17.55 14.70
CA ALA A 18 2.85 -16.37 15.08
C ALA A 18 1.49 -16.47 14.37
N GLY A 19 0.41 -16.46 15.16
CA GLY A 19 -0.93 -16.81 14.71
C GLY A 19 -1.48 -15.93 13.60
N GLU A 20 -1.90 -16.59 12.52
CA GLU A 20 -2.87 -16.06 11.56
C GLU A 20 -4.22 -15.91 12.27
N LYS A 21 -4.45 -14.75 12.88
CA LYS A 21 -5.80 -14.33 13.22
C LYS A 21 -6.50 -14.03 11.90
N LEU A 22 -7.32 -14.97 11.40
CA LEU A 22 -8.23 -14.77 10.28
C LEU A 22 -8.84 -13.37 10.38
N MET A 23 -8.53 -12.49 9.43
CA MET A 23 -9.14 -11.17 9.39
C MET A 23 -10.64 -11.34 9.27
N LYS A 24 -11.41 -10.71 10.17
CA LYS A 24 -12.85 -10.62 9.98
C LYS A 24 -13.10 -9.81 8.71
N GLU A 25 -13.95 -10.32 7.84
CA GLU A 25 -14.40 -9.61 6.65
C GLU A 25 -15.08 -8.29 7.10
N GLU A 26 -14.42 -7.17 6.81
CA GLU A 26 -14.88 -5.84 7.17
C GLU A 26 -15.90 -5.36 6.15
N VAL A 27 -17.10 -4.99 6.61
CA VAL A 27 -18.09 -4.34 5.75
C VAL A 27 -17.64 -2.91 5.49
N LEU A 28 -17.25 -2.64 4.25
CA LEU A 28 -16.76 -1.32 3.85
C LEU A 28 -17.88 -0.27 3.84
N PRO A 29 -17.65 0.94 4.38
CA PRO A 29 -18.67 1.99 4.42
C PRO A 29 -19.02 2.50 3.01
N PRO A 30 -20.25 3.00 2.79
CA PRO A 30 -20.59 3.64 1.54
C PRO A 30 -19.77 4.93 1.32
N THR A 31 -19.57 5.29 0.06
CA THR A 31 -18.94 6.57 -0.30
C THR A 31 -19.91 7.73 -0.03
N LEU A 32 -19.44 8.73 0.71
CA LEU A 32 -20.19 9.94 1.04
C LEU A 32 -19.94 11.04 0.00
N ALA A 33 -21.03 11.60 -0.52
CA ALA A 33 -21.04 12.64 -1.55
C ALA A 33 -21.66 13.95 -1.04
N SER A 34 -21.87 14.94 -1.90
CA SER A 34 -22.36 16.29 -1.51
C SER A 34 -23.67 16.29 -0.72
N ASN A 35 -24.54 15.30 -0.98
CA ASN A 35 -25.84 15.11 -0.33
C ASN A 35 -25.77 14.33 1.00
N SER A 36 -24.59 13.85 1.40
CA SER A 36 -24.41 12.97 2.55
C SER A 36 -24.22 13.77 3.83
N GLN A 37 -24.86 13.32 4.91
CA GLN A 37 -24.66 13.90 6.23
C GLN A 37 -23.27 13.52 6.80
N PRO A 38 -22.63 14.41 7.58
CA PRO A 38 -21.37 14.08 8.21
C PRO A 38 -21.58 12.97 9.26
N PRO A 39 -20.55 12.14 9.53
CA PRO A 39 -20.50 11.40 10.79
C PRO A 39 -20.37 12.39 11.96
N ASN A 40 -20.43 11.90 13.20
CA ASN A 40 -20.17 12.73 14.38
C ASN A 40 -18.71 13.18 14.38
N LEU A 41 -18.43 14.37 13.85
CA LEU A 41 -17.06 14.87 13.69
C LEU A 41 -16.45 15.25 15.05
N LEU A 42 -15.16 14.99 15.24
CA LEU A 42 -14.35 15.40 16.38
C LEU A 42 -14.91 14.93 17.73
N ASP A 43 -15.61 13.78 17.73
CA ASP A 43 -16.24 13.15 18.91
C ASP A 43 -15.29 12.22 19.69
N GLY A 44 -14.00 12.22 19.34
CA GLY A 44 -12.98 11.33 19.91
C GLY A 44 -12.85 9.99 19.18
N THR A 45 -13.74 9.65 18.25
CA THR A 45 -13.57 8.47 17.40
C THR A 45 -12.46 8.71 16.40
N THR A 46 -11.56 7.74 16.24
CA THR A 46 -10.49 7.84 15.25
C THR A 46 -11.02 7.46 13.87
N ARG A 47 -10.81 8.33 12.88
CA ARG A 47 -11.34 8.16 11.51
C ARG A 47 -10.26 8.35 10.47
N LEU A 48 -10.19 7.44 9.50
CA LEU A 48 -9.40 7.60 8.29
C LEU A 48 -10.35 7.93 7.14
N TYR A 49 -10.26 9.16 6.64
CA TYR A 49 -10.98 9.61 5.46
C TYR A 49 -10.28 9.09 4.21
N ILE A 50 -11.02 8.34 3.39
CA ILE A 50 -10.48 7.55 2.28
C ILE A 50 -11.18 7.85 0.96
N SER A 51 -10.55 7.42 -0.13
CA SER A 51 -11.21 7.15 -1.40
C SER A 51 -10.70 5.80 -1.88
N TYR A 52 -11.61 4.87 -2.22
CA TYR A 52 -11.28 3.48 -2.55
C TYR A 52 -10.34 3.31 -3.76
N ILE A 53 -10.29 4.30 -4.65
CA ILE A 53 -9.46 4.28 -5.86
C ILE A 53 -8.15 5.07 -5.71
N CYS A 54 -7.89 5.68 -4.54
CA CYS A 54 -6.70 6.50 -4.34
C CYS A 54 -5.49 5.65 -3.88
N PRO A 55 -4.38 5.61 -4.64
CA PRO A 55 -3.20 4.83 -4.24
C PRO A 55 -2.51 5.37 -2.98
N TYR A 56 -2.54 6.68 -2.76
CA TYR A 56 -1.98 7.30 -1.55
C TYR A 56 -2.76 6.90 -0.29
N VAL A 57 -4.08 6.79 -0.42
CA VAL A 57 -4.96 6.27 0.65
C VAL A 57 -4.65 4.81 0.94
N GLN A 58 -4.48 4.00 -0.11
CA GLN A 58 -4.24 2.57 0.06
C GLN A 58 -2.99 2.29 0.90
N ARG A 59 -1.93 3.13 0.82
CA ARG A 59 -0.77 3.03 1.72
C ARG A 59 -1.19 2.91 3.19
N VAL A 60 -2.00 3.87 3.63
CA VAL A 60 -2.43 4.01 5.03
C VAL A 60 -3.48 2.95 5.38
N TRP A 61 -4.31 2.56 4.42
CA TRP A 61 -5.29 1.49 4.62
C TRP A 61 -4.62 0.13 4.80
N ILE A 62 -3.59 -0.20 4.01
CA ILE A 62 -2.78 -1.41 4.19
C ILE A 62 -2.13 -1.37 5.59
N ALA A 63 -1.54 -0.23 5.98
CA ALA A 63 -0.95 -0.06 7.31
C ALA A 63 -1.96 -0.29 8.44
N ARG A 64 -3.16 0.30 8.33
CA ARG A 64 -4.26 0.09 9.28
C ARG A 64 -4.59 -1.40 9.42
N ASN A 65 -4.77 -2.10 8.30
CA ASN A 65 -5.16 -3.50 8.31
C ASN A 65 -4.02 -4.40 8.82
N PHE A 66 -2.78 -4.12 8.41
CA PHE A 66 -1.59 -4.88 8.82
C PHE A 66 -1.33 -4.76 10.31
N LYS A 67 -1.58 -3.57 10.88
CA LYS A 67 -1.48 -3.34 12.32
C LYS A 67 -2.68 -3.90 13.12
N GLY A 68 -3.71 -4.43 12.45
CA GLY A 68 -4.92 -4.92 13.11
C GLY A 68 -5.79 -3.82 13.71
N LEU A 69 -5.79 -2.63 13.11
CA LEU A 69 -6.43 -1.41 13.64
C LEU A 69 -7.86 -1.20 13.11
N GLN A 70 -8.49 -2.22 12.51
CA GLN A 70 -9.80 -2.07 11.90
C GLN A 70 -10.87 -1.59 12.89
N ASP A 71 -10.88 -2.16 14.10
CA ASP A 71 -11.83 -1.78 15.16
C ASP A 71 -11.48 -0.42 15.82
N LYS A 72 -10.25 0.06 15.66
CA LYS A 72 -9.75 1.30 16.29
C LYS A 72 -9.86 2.51 15.38
N ILE A 73 -9.77 2.32 14.06
CA ILE A 73 -9.77 3.38 13.05
C ILE A 73 -10.93 3.13 12.11
N GLN A 74 -11.97 3.95 12.18
CA GLN A 74 -13.11 3.83 11.26
C GLN A 74 -12.77 4.41 9.89
N LEU A 75 -13.18 3.74 8.82
CA LEU A 75 -13.08 4.30 7.48
C LEU A 75 -14.24 5.27 7.22
N VAL A 76 -13.96 6.39 6.56
CA VAL A 76 -14.98 7.30 6.03
C VAL A 76 -14.66 7.56 4.56
N ALA A 77 -15.41 6.91 3.67
CA ALA A 77 -15.19 7.05 2.24
C ALA A 77 -15.79 8.36 1.71
N ILE A 78 -14.99 9.14 0.97
CA ILE A 78 -15.35 10.42 0.38
C ILE A 78 -15.33 10.30 -1.14
N ASP A 79 -16.39 10.77 -1.80
CA ASP A 79 -16.41 10.96 -3.24
C ASP A 79 -15.53 12.18 -3.57
N LEU A 80 -14.43 11.96 -4.28
CA LEU A 80 -13.52 13.05 -4.65
C LEU A 80 -13.99 13.87 -5.85
N GLN A 81 -14.98 13.39 -6.61
CA GLN A 81 -15.62 14.16 -7.69
C GLN A 81 -16.83 14.95 -7.19
N ASP A 82 -17.50 14.47 -6.14
CA ASP A 82 -18.65 15.14 -5.51
C ASP A 82 -18.47 15.26 -3.98
N LYS A 83 -17.47 16.04 -3.56
CA LYS A 83 -17.07 16.11 -2.14
C LYS A 83 -18.18 16.73 -1.26
N PRO A 84 -18.46 16.16 -0.08
CA PRO A 84 -19.31 16.82 0.91
C PRO A 84 -18.74 18.16 1.38
N ALA A 85 -19.57 19.20 1.43
CA ALA A 85 -19.16 20.53 1.91
C ALA A 85 -18.60 20.48 3.34
N TRP A 86 -19.20 19.67 4.22
CA TRP A 86 -18.74 19.49 5.59
C TRP A 86 -17.32 18.93 5.69
N PHE A 87 -16.87 18.13 4.72
CA PHE A 87 -15.50 17.60 4.72
C PHE A 87 -14.51 18.73 4.50
N LEU A 88 -14.81 19.62 3.54
CA LEU A 88 -13.98 20.78 3.23
C LEU A 88 -14.01 21.81 4.37
N GLU A 89 -15.18 22.09 4.92
CA GLU A 89 -15.34 23.16 5.91
C GLU A 89 -14.90 22.77 7.32
N LYS A 90 -15.10 21.50 7.71
CA LYS A 90 -14.99 21.06 9.11
C LYS A 90 -13.90 20.04 9.36
N VAL A 91 -13.43 19.33 8.34
CA VAL A 91 -12.41 18.28 8.49
C VAL A 91 -11.09 18.72 7.88
N TYR A 92 -11.05 18.92 6.56
CA TYR A 92 -9.81 19.22 5.86
C TYR A 92 -10.03 20.11 4.62
N PRO A 93 -9.86 21.44 4.75
CA PRO A 93 -10.06 22.40 3.65
C PRO A 93 -9.32 22.12 2.33
N PRO A 94 -8.10 21.56 2.33
CA PRO A 94 -7.45 21.20 1.07
C PRO A 94 -8.19 20.12 0.27
N GLY A 95 -9.14 19.40 0.88
CA GLY A 95 -10.01 18.44 0.19
C GLY A 95 -9.29 17.20 -0.35
N LYS A 96 -8.09 16.91 0.14
CA LYS A 96 -7.33 15.71 -0.24
C LYS A 96 -7.54 14.58 0.76
N VAL A 97 -7.25 13.36 0.33
CA VAL A 97 -7.21 12.14 1.15
C VAL A 97 -5.90 11.39 0.84
N PRO A 98 -5.33 10.60 1.78
CA PRO A 98 -5.86 10.24 3.10
C PRO A 98 -5.78 11.38 4.12
N VAL A 99 -6.71 11.36 5.07
CA VAL A 99 -6.69 12.22 6.27
C VAL A 99 -7.06 11.38 7.48
N LEU A 100 -6.30 11.48 8.56
CA LEU A 100 -6.59 10.85 9.85
C LEU A 100 -7.08 11.90 10.84
N GLU A 101 -8.24 11.65 11.42
CA GLU A 101 -8.74 12.33 12.61
C GLU A 101 -8.39 11.47 13.82
N HIS A 102 -7.58 11.99 14.75
CA HIS A 102 -7.18 11.31 15.98
C HIS A 102 -6.91 12.31 17.10
N ASN A 103 -7.48 12.07 18.29
CA ASN A 103 -7.33 12.93 19.47
C ASN A 103 -7.59 14.43 19.20
N GLY A 104 -8.62 14.73 18.40
CA GLY A 104 -8.99 16.10 18.02
C GLY A 104 -8.05 16.76 16.99
N ASN A 105 -7.03 16.04 16.51
CA ASN A 105 -6.12 16.52 15.48
C ASN A 105 -6.48 15.92 14.12
N VAL A 106 -6.19 16.68 13.07
CA VAL A 106 -6.31 16.28 11.68
C VAL A 106 -4.91 16.17 11.09
N ILE A 107 -4.54 14.98 10.63
CA ILE A 107 -3.22 14.66 10.10
C ILE A 107 -3.43 14.21 8.65
N ALA A 108 -2.66 14.80 7.74
CA ALA A 108 -2.72 14.48 6.32
C ALA A 108 -1.36 13.94 5.85
N GLU A 109 -1.21 13.79 4.54
CA GLU A 109 -0.03 13.23 3.87
C GLU A 109 0.18 11.74 4.15
N SER A 110 0.12 10.94 3.08
CA SER A 110 0.13 9.47 3.21
C SER A 110 1.40 8.92 3.86
N LEU A 111 2.56 9.55 3.65
CA LEU A 111 3.83 9.09 4.23
C LEU A 111 3.91 9.44 5.71
N ASP A 112 3.51 10.65 6.09
CA ASP A 112 3.45 11.09 7.49
C ASP A 112 2.48 10.21 8.28
N LEU A 113 1.36 9.81 7.67
CA LEU A 113 0.41 8.90 8.28
C LEU A 113 0.98 7.49 8.52
N LEU A 114 1.86 6.96 7.66
CA LEU A 114 2.52 5.67 7.93
C LEU A 114 3.38 5.77 9.20
N SER A 115 4.21 6.81 9.29
CA SER A 115 5.04 7.07 10.47
C SER A 115 4.20 7.33 11.72
N TYR A 116 3.10 8.07 11.57
CA TYR A 116 2.18 8.37 12.66
C TYR A 116 1.52 7.11 13.21
N LEU A 117 1.01 6.24 12.33
CA LEU A 117 0.42 4.96 12.74
C LEU A 117 1.46 4.08 13.44
N ASP A 118 2.69 4.05 12.96
CA ASP A 118 3.74 3.23 13.56
C ASP A 118 4.18 3.68 14.96
N ALA A 119 4.18 5.01 15.18
CA ALA A 119 4.56 5.62 16.44
C ALA A 119 3.44 5.64 17.49
N ASN A 120 2.18 5.80 17.07
CA ASN A 120 1.06 6.11 17.99
C ASN A 120 0.06 4.96 18.19
N PHE A 121 0.16 3.89 17.40
CA PHE A 121 -0.74 2.75 17.50
C PHE A 121 0.00 1.44 17.74
N GLU A 122 -0.62 0.56 18.52
CA GLU A 122 -0.18 -0.82 18.76
C GLU A 122 -0.19 -1.65 17.47
N GLY A 123 0.37 -2.86 17.56
CA GLY A 123 0.44 -3.83 16.47
C GLY A 123 1.86 -3.98 15.90
N PRO A 124 2.04 -4.82 14.87
CA PRO A 124 3.30 -4.98 14.16
C PRO A 124 3.94 -3.63 13.78
N LYS A 125 5.28 -3.58 13.88
CA LYS A 125 6.05 -2.41 13.45
C LYS A 125 6.09 -2.32 11.93
N LEU A 126 5.96 -1.10 11.41
CA LEU A 126 6.04 -0.82 9.97
C LEU A 126 7.47 -0.50 9.54
N LEU A 127 8.28 0.05 10.46
CA LEU A 127 9.67 0.39 10.22
C LEU A 127 10.60 -0.44 11.14
N PRO A 128 11.82 -0.77 10.67
CA PRO A 128 12.78 -1.58 11.42
C PRO A 128 13.42 -0.76 12.55
N GLN A 129 12.86 -0.87 13.77
CA GLN A 129 13.37 -0.10 14.91
C GLN A 129 14.72 -0.61 15.46
N ASP A 130 15.03 -1.89 15.24
CA ASP A 130 16.19 -2.56 15.85
C ASP A 130 17.34 -2.85 14.87
N ASP A 131 17.22 -2.42 13.61
CA ASP A 131 18.25 -2.61 12.58
C ASP A 131 18.57 -1.27 11.89
N PRO A 132 19.63 -0.56 12.31
CA PRO A 132 20.00 0.74 11.73
C PRO A 132 20.27 0.70 10.22
N ALA A 133 20.74 -0.42 9.67
CA ALA A 133 21.02 -0.53 8.25
C ALA A 133 19.72 -0.67 7.43
N LYS A 134 18.78 -1.50 7.91
CA LYS A 134 17.43 -1.57 7.32
C LYS A 134 16.68 -0.25 7.49
N GLN A 135 16.84 0.44 8.62
CA GLN A 135 16.23 1.75 8.85
C GLN A 135 16.74 2.80 7.86
N ALA A 136 18.06 2.93 7.70
CA ALA A 136 18.63 3.88 6.75
C ALA A 136 18.18 3.61 5.31
N PHE A 137 18.08 2.34 4.92
CA PHE A 137 17.58 1.96 3.59
C PHE A 137 16.08 2.23 3.43
N ALA A 138 15.28 2.01 4.47
CA ALA A 138 13.87 2.37 4.47
C ALA A 138 13.67 3.87 4.27
N ASP A 139 14.42 4.69 5.01
CA ASP A 139 14.38 6.15 4.90
C ASP A 139 14.77 6.63 3.49
N GLU A 140 15.81 6.03 2.91
CA GLU A 140 16.23 6.29 1.52
C GLU A 140 15.12 5.97 0.52
N LEU A 141 14.53 4.78 0.58
CA LEU A 141 13.50 4.35 -0.36
C LEU A 141 12.21 5.17 -0.22
N ILE A 142 11.76 5.44 1.01
CA ILE A 142 10.59 6.27 1.26
C ILE A 142 10.82 7.69 0.71
N GLY A 143 11.97 8.28 1.05
CA GLY A 143 12.35 9.63 0.60
C GLY A 143 12.60 9.76 -0.90
N SER A 144 12.90 8.66 -1.59
CA SER A 144 13.16 8.61 -3.04
C SER A 144 12.07 7.92 -3.86
N SER A 145 10.88 7.73 -3.28
CA SER A 145 9.76 7.07 -3.96
C SER A 145 9.12 7.90 -5.09
N ASP A 146 9.18 9.23 -5.01
CA ASP A 146 8.55 10.14 -5.97
C ASP A 146 9.01 9.96 -7.42
N PRO A 147 10.32 9.87 -7.74
CA PRO A 147 10.79 9.58 -9.10
C PRO A 147 10.16 8.34 -9.74
N VAL A 148 9.96 7.26 -8.97
CA VAL A 148 9.32 6.03 -9.47
C VAL A 148 7.86 6.30 -9.80
N ILE A 149 7.15 6.98 -8.90
CA ILE A 149 5.73 7.31 -9.07
C ILE A 149 5.54 8.25 -10.27
N VAL A 150 6.41 9.25 -10.42
CA VAL A 150 6.41 10.18 -11.56
C VAL A 150 6.63 9.44 -12.88
N ALA A 151 7.59 8.51 -12.93
CA ALA A 151 7.83 7.69 -14.11
C ALA A 151 6.58 6.87 -14.50
N LEU A 152 5.92 6.23 -13.53
CA LEU A 152 4.68 5.49 -13.77
C LEU A 152 3.56 6.39 -14.32
N PHE A 153 3.33 7.57 -13.74
CA PHE A 153 2.32 8.50 -14.26
C PHE A 153 2.68 9.10 -15.62
N ARG A 154 3.97 9.32 -15.91
CA ARG A 154 4.41 9.77 -17.25
C ARG A 154 4.15 8.68 -18.28
N ALA A 155 4.51 7.44 -17.98
CA ALA A 155 4.20 6.29 -18.83
C ALA A 155 2.68 6.06 -18.98
N GLY A 156 1.89 6.33 -17.94
CA GLY A 156 0.42 6.35 -18.02
C GLY A 156 -0.11 7.30 -19.10
N ARG A 157 0.46 8.51 -19.16
CA ARG A 157 0.14 9.51 -20.20
C ARG A 157 0.63 9.08 -21.57
N ALA A 158 1.82 8.49 -21.67
CA ALA A 158 2.33 7.93 -22.92
C ALA A 158 1.43 6.80 -23.45
N ALA A 159 0.90 5.94 -22.57
CA ALA A 159 -0.08 4.93 -22.94
C ALA A 159 -1.36 5.52 -23.54
N ALA A 160 -1.78 6.71 -23.09
CA ALA A 160 -2.89 7.46 -23.66
C ALA A 160 -2.53 8.24 -24.94
N GLY A 161 -1.34 8.05 -25.51
CA GLY A 161 -0.89 8.72 -26.73
C GLY A 161 -0.34 10.12 -26.52
N ALA A 162 -0.12 10.56 -25.27
CA ALA A 162 0.51 11.84 -25.01
C ALA A 162 2.05 11.75 -25.14
N GLY A 163 2.67 12.71 -25.84
CA GLY A 163 4.12 12.90 -25.83
C GLY A 163 4.94 11.99 -26.77
N GLY A 164 4.36 10.92 -27.33
CA GLY A 164 5.04 10.04 -28.29
C GLY A 164 6.17 9.18 -27.69
N ASP A 165 6.34 9.21 -26.37
CA ASP A 165 7.35 8.44 -25.63
C ASP A 165 6.99 6.93 -25.61
N ASP A 166 8.01 6.06 -25.61
CA ASP A 166 7.83 4.64 -25.35
C ASP A 166 7.63 4.38 -23.84
N ILE A 167 6.62 3.59 -23.49
CA ILE A 167 6.29 3.27 -22.10
C ILE A 167 7.45 2.55 -21.42
N GLY A 168 8.06 1.58 -22.11
CA GLY A 168 9.15 0.77 -21.58
C GLY A 168 10.36 1.63 -21.26
N GLU A 169 10.75 2.53 -22.17
CA GLU A 169 11.84 3.48 -21.94
C GLU A 169 11.59 4.40 -20.74
N LEU A 170 10.33 4.81 -20.52
CA LEU A 170 9.96 5.68 -19.40
C LEU A 170 10.01 4.98 -18.05
N VAL A 171 9.55 3.72 -17.97
CA VAL A 171 9.45 3.01 -16.68
C VAL A 171 10.68 2.16 -16.36
N ALA A 172 11.44 1.69 -17.36
CA ALA A 172 12.53 0.75 -17.12
C ALA A 172 13.55 1.25 -16.10
N PRO A 173 14.08 2.48 -16.16
CA PRO A 173 15.05 2.94 -15.17
C PRO A 173 14.49 3.00 -13.73
N ALA A 174 13.20 3.28 -13.58
CA ALA A 174 12.53 3.30 -12.28
C ALA A 174 12.30 1.88 -11.76
N LEU A 175 11.87 0.96 -12.62
CA LEU A 175 11.62 -0.43 -12.25
C LEU A 175 12.90 -1.22 -12.01
N ASP A 176 13.98 -0.91 -12.71
CA ASP A 176 15.28 -1.54 -12.50
C ASP A 176 15.88 -1.14 -11.14
N LYS A 177 15.66 0.11 -10.71
CA LYS A 177 16.00 0.55 -9.34
C LYS A 177 15.16 -0.17 -8.28
N VAL A 178 13.87 -0.38 -8.56
CA VAL A 178 12.99 -1.17 -7.67
C VAL A 178 13.46 -2.62 -7.60
N GLU A 179 13.81 -3.24 -8.73
CA GLU A 179 14.36 -4.60 -8.80
C GLU A 179 15.67 -4.72 -8.00
N GLU A 180 16.59 -3.75 -8.16
CA GLU A 180 17.83 -3.69 -7.39
C GLU A 180 17.56 -3.56 -5.88
N ALA A 181 16.61 -2.69 -5.50
CA ALA A 181 16.26 -2.47 -4.11
C ALA A 181 15.63 -3.71 -3.45
N LEU A 182 14.75 -4.44 -4.17
CA LEU A 182 14.24 -5.75 -3.76
C LEU A 182 15.35 -6.81 -3.70
N GLY A 183 16.51 -6.55 -4.31
CA GLY A 183 17.70 -7.39 -4.26
C GLY A 183 18.60 -7.14 -3.06
N ARG A 184 18.35 -6.09 -2.28
CA ARG A 184 19.27 -5.65 -1.23
C ARG A 184 19.43 -6.66 -0.10
N PHE A 185 18.34 -7.30 0.30
CA PHE A 185 18.34 -8.33 1.34
C PHE A 185 17.90 -9.67 0.76
N SER A 186 18.58 -10.75 1.16
CA SER A 186 18.32 -12.10 0.64
C SER A 186 17.50 -12.97 1.61
N ASP A 187 17.06 -12.40 2.73
CA ASP A 187 16.29 -13.07 3.78
C ASP A 187 14.77 -12.96 3.58
N GLY A 188 14.30 -12.48 2.42
CA GLY A 188 12.89 -12.52 2.06
C GLY A 188 12.53 -11.70 0.81
N PRO A 189 11.24 -11.69 0.44
CA PRO A 189 10.76 -11.13 -0.81
C PRO A 189 10.44 -9.62 -0.74
N PHE A 190 10.43 -9.02 0.46
CA PHE A 190 10.07 -7.61 0.67
C PHE A 190 11.31 -6.72 0.67
N PHE A 191 11.12 -5.40 0.52
CA PHE A 191 12.23 -4.44 0.45
C PHE A 191 13.19 -4.50 1.63
N LEU A 192 12.70 -4.90 2.81
CA LEU A 192 13.48 -5.03 4.04
C LEU A 192 13.65 -6.49 4.50
N GLY A 193 13.43 -7.46 3.59
CA GLY A 193 13.63 -8.88 3.82
C GLY A 193 12.33 -9.66 4.06
N GLN A 194 12.23 -10.32 5.22
CA GLN A 194 11.21 -11.35 5.48
C GLN A 194 9.77 -10.85 5.62
N SER A 195 9.56 -9.59 6.06
CA SER A 195 8.23 -9.07 6.41
C SER A 195 7.92 -7.78 5.65
N MET A 196 6.64 -7.60 5.30
CA MET A 196 6.13 -6.36 4.73
C MET A 196 6.37 -5.19 5.69
N SER A 197 6.75 -4.05 5.13
CA SER A 197 7.12 -2.83 5.83
C SER A 197 6.42 -1.61 5.25
N ALA A 198 6.63 -0.43 5.87
CA ALA A 198 6.18 0.84 5.32
C ALA A 198 6.70 1.08 3.90
N VAL A 199 7.91 0.59 3.57
CA VAL A 199 8.48 0.71 2.23
C VAL A 199 7.58 0.00 1.21
N ASP A 200 7.20 -1.25 1.48
CA ASP A 200 6.30 -2.00 0.60
C ASP A 200 4.96 -1.28 0.44
N MET A 201 4.41 -0.75 1.54
CA MET A 201 3.15 0.02 1.53
C MET A 201 3.25 1.30 0.69
N VAL A 202 4.44 1.90 0.55
CA VAL A 202 4.66 3.09 -0.28
C VAL A 202 4.58 2.77 -1.78
N TYR A 203 5.15 1.64 -2.20
CA TYR A 203 5.27 1.26 -3.61
C TYR A 203 4.11 0.42 -4.13
N ALA A 204 3.60 -0.54 -3.34
CA ALA A 204 2.62 -1.54 -3.77
C ALA A 204 1.37 -0.94 -4.44
N PRO A 205 0.72 0.11 -3.89
CA PRO A 205 -0.44 0.72 -4.51
C PRO A 205 -0.19 1.25 -5.92
N PHE A 206 1.03 1.71 -6.22
CA PHE A 206 1.38 2.27 -7.53
C PHE A 206 1.77 1.16 -8.50
N VAL A 207 2.69 0.29 -8.08
CA VAL A 207 3.20 -0.78 -8.95
C VAL A 207 2.05 -1.65 -9.45
N GLU A 208 1.17 -2.11 -8.57
CA GLU A 208 0.12 -3.04 -9.01
C GLU A 208 -0.93 -2.35 -9.92
N ARG A 209 -1.36 -1.12 -9.58
CA ARG A 209 -2.29 -0.36 -10.44
C ARG A 209 -1.73 -0.15 -11.84
N PHE A 210 -0.46 0.24 -11.94
CA PHE A 210 0.17 0.49 -13.23
C PHE A 210 0.50 -0.80 -13.97
N LYS A 211 0.84 -1.89 -13.28
CA LYS A 211 1.01 -3.21 -13.90
C LYS A 211 -0.25 -3.62 -14.64
N ASP A 212 -1.40 -3.53 -13.99
CA ASP A 212 -2.67 -3.95 -14.59
C ASP A 212 -3.13 -3.00 -15.68
N PHE A 213 -2.95 -1.69 -15.45
CA PHE A 213 -3.27 -0.68 -16.44
C PHE A 213 -2.43 -0.85 -17.72
N PHE A 214 -1.11 -1.03 -17.62
CA PHE A 214 -0.25 -1.19 -18.80
C PHE A 214 -0.49 -2.52 -19.52
N ALA A 215 -0.74 -3.60 -18.78
CA ALA A 215 -1.14 -4.87 -19.38
C ALA A 215 -2.44 -4.72 -20.18
N ALA A 216 -3.45 -4.04 -19.62
CA ALA A 216 -4.73 -3.83 -20.29
C ALA A 216 -4.65 -2.84 -21.47
N ALA A 217 -3.93 -1.72 -21.31
CA ALA A 217 -3.90 -0.65 -22.30
C ALA A 217 -2.96 -0.95 -23.48
N LYS A 218 -1.85 -1.66 -23.22
CA LYS A 218 -0.71 -1.77 -24.15
C LYS A 218 -0.05 -3.14 -24.18
N GLN A 219 -0.60 -4.14 -23.48
CA GLN A 219 -0.01 -5.48 -23.37
C GLN A 219 1.44 -5.45 -22.85
N TYR A 220 1.79 -4.43 -22.06
CA TYR A 220 3.13 -4.26 -21.52
C TYR A 220 3.22 -4.90 -20.13
N ASP A 221 4.19 -5.79 -19.95
CA ASP A 221 4.46 -6.46 -18.68
C ASP A 221 5.65 -5.80 -17.95
N MET A 222 5.34 -5.09 -16.85
CA MET A 222 6.34 -4.44 -16.00
C MET A 222 7.32 -5.42 -15.34
N THR A 223 6.93 -6.70 -15.20
CA THR A 223 7.74 -7.73 -14.53
C THR A 223 8.72 -8.44 -15.46
N GLN A 224 8.64 -8.19 -16.77
CA GLN A 224 9.54 -8.78 -17.73
C GLN A 224 11.00 -8.37 -17.45
N GLY A 225 11.86 -9.36 -17.20
CA GLY A 225 13.25 -9.14 -16.82
C GLY A 225 13.47 -8.74 -15.35
N ARG A 226 12.42 -8.73 -14.51
CA ARG A 226 12.44 -8.28 -13.12
C ARG A 226 11.86 -9.35 -12.19
N PRO A 227 12.59 -10.46 -11.97
CA PRO A 227 12.10 -11.59 -11.20
C PRO A 227 11.77 -11.24 -9.74
N LYS A 228 12.50 -10.32 -9.10
CA LYS A 228 12.22 -9.95 -7.71
C LYS A 228 10.97 -9.09 -7.60
N LEU A 229 10.77 -8.18 -8.55
CA LEU A 229 9.51 -7.43 -8.67
C LEU A 229 8.32 -8.38 -8.85
N LYS A 230 8.48 -9.42 -9.67
CA LYS A 230 7.45 -10.45 -9.85
C LYS A 230 7.14 -11.18 -8.55
N GLU A 231 8.18 -11.72 -7.89
CA GLU A 231 8.06 -12.42 -6.61
C GLU A 231 7.42 -11.54 -5.53
N TRP A 232 7.87 -10.28 -5.41
CA TRP A 232 7.31 -9.32 -4.47
C TRP A 232 5.81 -9.07 -4.68
N ILE A 233 5.34 -8.93 -5.92
CA ILE A 233 3.91 -8.80 -6.24
C ILE A 233 3.15 -10.07 -5.85
N GLU A 234 3.71 -11.26 -6.12
CA GLU A 234 3.08 -12.53 -5.77
C GLU A 234 2.96 -12.71 -4.26
N GLU A 235 3.97 -12.33 -3.48
CA GLU A 235 3.98 -12.42 -2.02
C GLU A 235 3.08 -11.36 -1.36
N LEU A 236 3.04 -10.14 -1.88
CA LEU A 236 2.08 -9.12 -1.43
C LEU A 236 0.63 -9.58 -1.54
N ASN A 237 0.29 -10.25 -2.64
CA ASN A 237 -1.07 -10.74 -2.89
C ASN A 237 -1.51 -11.86 -1.93
N LYS A 238 -0.57 -12.48 -1.20
CA LYS A 238 -0.87 -13.46 -0.15
C LYS A 238 -1.12 -12.82 1.22
N ILE A 239 -0.89 -11.51 1.36
CA ILE A 239 -1.11 -10.79 2.62
C ILE A 239 -2.56 -10.29 2.65
N ASP A 240 -3.37 -10.84 3.56
CA ASP A 240 -4.77 -10.44 3.76
C ASP A 240 -4.94 -8.92 3.95
N ALA A 241 -4.02 -8.30 4.72
CA ALA A 241 -4.02 -6.86 4.98
C ALA A 241 -3.96 -6.03 3.71
N TYR A 242 -3.22 -6.54 2.71
CA TYR A 242 -3.04 -5.91 1.42
C TYR A 242 -4.22 -6.24 0.49
N ALA A 243 -4.52 -7.52 0.33
CA ALA A 243 -5.57 -8.01 -0.57
C ALA A 243 -6.94 -7.38 -0.29
N ALA A 244 -7.28 -7.17 0.99
CA ALA A 244 -8.55 -6.55 1.40
C ALA A 244 -8.73 -5.09 0.94
N THR A 245 -7.64 -4.40 0.56
CA THR A 245 -7.68 -2.97 0.20
C THR A 245 -7.84 -2.71 -1.29
N TRP A 246 -7.77 -3.76 -2.12
CA TRP A 246 -7.76 -3.62 -3.58
C TRP A 246 -9.16 -3.41 -4.18
N GLY A 247 -10.20 -3.90 -3.49
CA GLY A 247 -11.56 -3.93 -4.02
C GLY A 247 -11.64 -4.72 -5.34
N ASP A 248 -12.58 -4.36 -6.21
CA ASP A 248 -12.69 -4.97 -7.53
C ASP A 248 -11.60 -4.43 -8.46
N ARG A 249 -10.69 -5.32 -8.87
CA ARG A 249 -9.59 -5.04 -9.81
C ARG A 249 -10.06 -4.41 -11.12
N ARG A 250 -11.24 -4.79 -11.63
CA ARG A 250 -11.82 -4.24 -12.86
C ARG A 250 -12.19 -2.77 -12.68
N LEU A 251 -12.71 -2.41 -11.50
CA LEU A 251 -13.04 -1.01 -11.18
C LEU A 251 -11.77 -0.15 -11.09
N GLN A 252 -10.66 -0.69 -10.57
CA GLN A 252 -9.39 0.03 -10.52
C GLN A 252 -8.81 0.26 -11.93
N ILE A 253 -8.85 -0.76 -12.79
CA ILE A 253 -8.45 -0.62 -14.20
C ILE A 253 -9.34 0.40 -14.91
N ALA A 254 -10.67 0.32 -14.74
CA ALA A 254 -11.61 1.27 -15.32
C ALA A 254 -11.37 2.71 -14.84
N ALA A 255 -11.08 2.90 -13.55
CA ALA A 255 -10.73 4.20 -12.98
C ALA A 255 -9.42 4.74 -13.58
N MET A 256 -8.42 3.88 -13.79
CA MET A 256 -7.16 4.27 -14.43
C MET A 256 -7.35 4.61 -15.91
N MET A 257 -8.12 3.83 -16.66
CA MET A 257 -8.47 4.13 -18.06
C MET A 257 -9.19 5.47 -18.16
N SER A 258 -10.23 5.69 -17.34
CA SER A 258 -10.94 6.96 -17.26
C SER A 258 -10.01 8.13 -16.91
N LYS A 259 -9.13 7.96 -15.92
CA LYS A 259 -8.14 8.97 -15.51
C LYS A 259 -7.24 9.43 -16.66
N PHE A 260 -6.84 8.50 -17.52
CA PHE A 260 -5.97 8.79 -18.65
C PHE A 260 -6.74 9.03 -19.97
N GLY A 261 -8.07 9.09 -19.93
CA GLY A 261 -8.89 9.35 -21.11
C GLY A 261 -8.93 8.20 -22.13
N LEU A 262 -8.69 6.97 -21.67
CA LEU A 262 -8.78 5.76 -22.48
C LEU A 262 -10.17 5.11 -22.34
N GLU A 263 -10.58 4.40 -23.40
CA GLU A 263 -11.79 3.58 -23.37
C GLU A 263 -11.65 2.47 -22.31
N ILE A 264 -12.71 2.27 -21.53
CA ILE A 264 -12.78 1.18 -20.55
C ILE A 264 -12.99 -0.12 -21.35
N PRO A 265 -12.11 -1.13 -21.22
CA PRO A 265 -12.31 -2.41 -21.89
C PRO A 265 -13.68 -2.98 -21.50
N VAL A 266 -14.56 -3.15 -22.48
CA VAL A 266 -15.83 -3.85 -22.27
C VAL A 266 -15.48 -5.34 -22.18
N ALA A 267 -15.72 -5.94 -21.01
CA ALA A 267 -15.55 -7.37 -20.79
C ALA A 267 -16.58 -8.19 -21.56
#